data_AF-A0A2T8F5U0-F1
#
_entry.id   AF-A0A2T8F5U0-F1
#
_cell.length_a   1.000
_cell.length_b   1.000
_cell.length_c   1.000
_cell.angle_alpha   90.00
_cell.angle_beta   90.00
_cell.angle_gamma   90.00
#
_symmetry.space_group_name_H-M   'P 1'
#
loop_
_entity.id
_entity.type
_entity.pdbx_description
1 polymer ?
#
loop_
_entity_poly.entity_id
_entity_poly.type
_entity_poly.pdbx_seq_one_letter_code
_entity_poly.pdbx_strand_id
1 'polypeptide(L)'
;MLSQASDSPGRFRREPPAMPPNGRSVGFRQDGTVTDRVVDYRLANAEERHAASPRTFFIPPRSERESLSPGDPAKLLFELVDPGAGEPGAERMWVEVLRVDGTRYVGALMNAPRAITTLERGAVVEFGPEHVISTEATWPLLEKNMFVSRRSHEQDVRPGYVYREDPDNDRDSGWRALVGDESHEEVDDPGNVLLQAVGFLLDRWPELRPVLETDPINGSWAWDGAAERYVTVGDQEGD
;
A
#
# COMPACT_ATOMS: atom_id res chain seq x y z
N MET A 1 -28.50 -35.60 56.67
CA MET A 1 -27.50 -35.02 55.73
C MET A 1 -26.77 -36.17 55.06
N LEU A 2 -27.04 -36.41 53.77
CA LEU A 2 -26.16 -37.11 52.82
C LEU A 2 -26.91 -37.09 51.48
N SER A 3 -26.50 -36.17 50.62
CA SER A 3 -27.05 -35.95 49.27
C SER A 3 -26.23 -36.78 48.27
N GLN A 4 -26.93 -37.44 47.36
CA GLN A 4 -26.42 -38.22 46.24
C GLN A 4 -26.31 -37.34 44.97
N ALA A 5 -25.22 -37.58 44.24
CA ALA A 5 -24.99 -37.49 42.79
C ALA A 5 -25.29 -36.17 42.03
N SER A 6 -24.27 -35.61 41.38
CA SER A 6 -24.16 -35.65 39.89
C SER A 6 -22.80 -35.09 39.44
N ASP A 7 -21.96 -35.98 38.91
CA ASP A 7 -20.70 -35.66 38.24
C ASP A 7 -20.99 -35.45 36.75
N SER A 8 -20.54 -34.33 36.18
CA SER A 8 -20.70 -33.98 34.76
C SER A 8 -19.39 -34.25 34.03
N PRO A 9 -19.36 -34.95 32.88
CA PRO A 9 -18.11 -35.21 32.20
C PRO A 9 -17.56 -33.94 31.54
N GLY A 10 -16.31 -33.63 31.88
CA GLY A 10 -15.53 -32.53 31.33
C GLY A 10 -15.42 -32.58 29.81
N ARG A 11 -15.75 -31.45 29.17
CA ARG A 11 -15.60 -31.22 27.74
C ARG A 11 -14.11 -31.03 27.45
N PHE A 12 -13.43 -32.06 26.94
CA PHE A 12 -12.07 -31.93 26.40
C PHE A 12 -12.08 -30.90 25.26
N ARG A 13 -11.45 -29.73 25.47
CA ARG A 13 -11.03 -28.86 24.36
C ARG A 13 -9.95 -29.61 23.61
N ARG A 14 -10.24 -30.04 22.38
CA ARG A 14 -9.18 -30.39 21.42
C ARG A 14 -8.53 -29.08 20.97
N GLU A 15 -7.24 -28.94 21.17
CA GLU A 15 -6.45 -27.89 20.51
C GLU A 15 -6.59 -28.06 18.99
N PRO A 16 -6.72 -26.98 18.21
CA PRO A 16 -6.71 -27.06 16.77
C PRO A 16 -5.32 -27.54 16.29
N PRO A 17 -5.25 -28.39 15.24
CA PRO A 17 -3.98 -28.84 14.71
C PRO A 17 -3.17 -27.66 14.16
N ALA A 18 -1.85 -27.69 14.38
CA ALA A 18 -0.92 -26.74 13.79
C ALA A 18 -0.99 -26.78 12.26
N MET A 19 -1.03 -25.59 11.63
CA MET A 19 -1.01 -25.41 10.18
C MET A 19 0.31 -25.95 9.59
N PRO A 20 0.29 -26.76 8.52
CA PRO A 20 1.51 -27.22 7.86
C PRO A 20 2.18 -26.08 7.08
N PRO A 21 3.53 -26.09 6.93
CA PRO A 21 4.30 -24.95 6.41
C PRO A 21 4.22 -24.74 4.90
N ASN A 22 3.25 -25.32 4.19
CA ASN A 22 3.07 -25.14 2.75
C ASN A 22 1.60 -24.85 2.47
N GLY A 23 1.31 -23.73 1.80
CA GLY A 23 -0.02 -23.16 1.54
C GLY A 23 -0.99 -24.10 0.82
N ARG A 24 -1.58 -25.05 1.54
CA ARG A 24 -2.65 -25.93 1.09
C ARG A 24 -3.90 -25.63 1.90
N SER A 25 -4.93 -25.07 1.27
CA SER A 25 -6.27 -24.96 1.83
C SER A 25 -7.14 -26.12 1.32
N VAL A 26 -7.82 -26.80 2.25
CA VAL A 26 -8.63 -28.00 1.96
C VAL A 26 -10.09 -27.59 1.77
N GLY A 27 -10.63 -27.79 0.56
CA GLY A 27 -12.06 -27.63 0.26
C GLY A 27 -12.76 -28.98 0.09
N PHE A 28 -13.93 -29.17 0.70
CA PHE A 28 -14.76 -30.37 0.58
C PHE A 28 -15.92 -30.17 -0.39
N ARG A 29 -16.16 -31.14 -1.29
CA ARG A 29 -17.46 -31.35 -1.99
C ARG A 29 -18.16 -32.59 -1.42
N GLN A 30 -19.49 -32.64 -1.54
CA GLN A 30 -20.39 -33.63 -0.94
C GLN A 30 -20.18 -35.10 -1.39
N ASP A 31 -19.19 -35.41 -2.23
CA ASP A 31 -18.89 -36.76 -2.73
C ASP A 31 -17.58 -37.37 -2.22
N GLY A 32 -16.84 -36.68 -1.34
CA GLY A 32 -15.69 -37.25 -0.64
C GLY A 32 -14.43 -37.47 -1.49
N THR A 33 -14.33 -36.92 -2.70
CA THR A 33 -13.09 -36.95 -3.49
C THR A 33 -12.28 -35.66 -3.33
N VAL A 34 -11.08 -35.78 -2.75
CA VAL A 34 -10.10 -34.68 -2.65
C VAL A 34 -9.37 -34.59 -3.99
N THR A 35 -9.74 -33.60 -4.81
CA THR A 35 -8.89 -33.20 -5.94
C THR A 35 -8.01 -32.06 -5.44
N ASP A 36 -6.71 -32.32 -5.33
CA ASP A 36 -5.70 -31.28 -5.09
C ASP A 36 -5.76 -30.34 -6.30
N ARG A 37 -6.49 -29.22 -6.18
CA ARG A 37 -6.42 -28.17 -7.20
C ARG A 37 -5.02 -27.61 -7.08
N VAL A 38 -4.15 -27.99 -8.02
CA VAL A 38 -2.85 -27.36 -8.21
C VAL A 38 -3.13 -25.88 -8.40
N VAL A 39 -2.67 -25.05 -7.47
CA VAL A 39 -2.74 -23.58 -7.57
C VAL A 39 -1.44 -23.14 -8.22
N ASP A 40 -1.53 -22.42 -9.34
CA ASP A 40 -0.37 -21.95 -10.12
C ASP A 40 0.11 -20.55 -9.69
N TYR A 41 -0.32 -20.08 -8.51
CA TYR A 41 0.09 -18.81 -7.95
C TYR A 41 0.29 -18.83 -6.42
N ARG A 42 0.98 -17.81 -5.90
CA ARG A 42 1.04 -17.43 -4.49
C ARG A 42 0.79 -15.92 -4.35
N LEU A 43 0.14 -15.49 -3.28
CA LEU A 43 0.08 -14.06 -2.97
C LEU A 43 1.43 -13.62 -2.40
N ALA A 44 1.99 -12.56 -2.97
CA ALA A 44 3.23 -11.97 -2.48
C ALA A 44 3.00 -11.23 -1.16
N ASN A 45 3.98 -11.29 -0.26
CA ASN A 45 4.05 -10.36 0.85
C ASN A 45 4.60 -9.01 0.35
N ALA A 46 3.74 -8.01 0.29
CA ALA A 46 4.04 -6.66 -0.16
C ALA A 46 5.05 -5.96 0.76
N GLU A 47 5.03 -6.24 2.07
CA GLU A 47 5.99 -5.69 3.03
C GLU A 47 7.40 -6.25 2.82
N GLU A 48 7.52 -7.54 2.52
CA GLU A 48 8.81 -8.16 2.18
C GLU A 48 9.35 -7.63 0.84
N ARG A 49 8.48 -7.49 -0.16
CA ARG A 49 8.83 -6.90 -1.46
C ARG A 49 9.27 -5.44 -1.32
N HIS A 50 8.58 -4.67 -0.49
CA HIS A 50 8.97 -3.32 -0.14
C HIS A 50 10.31 -3.31 0.60
N ALA A 51 10.49 -4.11 1.65
CA ALA A 51 11.75 -4.17 2.40
C ALA A 51 12.96 -4.55 1.52
N ALA A 52 12.75 -5.44 0.55
CA ALA A 52 13.79 -5.83 -0.42
C ALA A 52 14.08 -4.75 -1.47
N SER A 53 13.16 -3.84 -1.73
CA SER A 53 13.27 -2.81 -2.78
C SER A 53 12.49 -1.55 -2.43
N PRO A 54 12.81 -0.86 -1.32
CA PRO A 54 11.93 0.16 -0.73
C PRO A 54 11.76 1.40 -1.60
N ARG A 55 12.67 1.56 -2.57
CA ARG A 55 12.74 2.71 -3.48
C ARG A 55 12.04 2.49 -4.83
N THR A 56 11.59 1.28 -5.11
CA THR A 56 10.97 0.91 -6.39
C THR A 56 9.74 0.04 -6.22
N PHE A 57 9.49 -0.47 -5.02
CA PHE A 57 8.31 -1.23 -4.66
C PHE A 57 7.61 -0.53 -3.51
N PHE A 58 6.80 0.47 -3.85
CA PHE A 58 6.04 1.24 -2.87
C PHE A 58 4.75 0.51 -2.52
N ILE A 59 4.32 0.65 -1.27
CA ILE A 59 3.08 0.07 -0.75
C ILE A 59 2.36 1.13 0.09
N PRO A 60 1.01 1.10 0.17
CA PRO A 60 0.29 2.01 1.03
C PRO A 60 0.70 1.86 2.51
N PRO A 61 0.63 2.93 3.31
CA PRO A 61 0.87 2.87 4.74
C PRO A 61 0.07 1.76 5.41
N ARG A 62 0.62 1.17 6.47
CA ARG A 62 -0.02 0.07 7.20
C ARG A 62 -1.44 0.43 7.66
N SER A 63 -1.64 1.63 8.17
CA SER A 63 -2.96 2.11 8.61
C SER A 63 -4.01 2.10 7.50
N GLU A 64 -3.62 2.45 6.26
CA GLU A 64 -4.50 2.43 5.09
C GLU A 64 -4.83 0.99 4.66
N ARG A 65 -3.84 0.09 4.71
CA ARG A 65 -4.04 -1.33 4.41
C ARG A 65 -4.90 -2.04 5.46
N GLU A 66 -4.84 -1.59 6.71
CA GLU A 66 -5.63 -2.11 7.84
C GLU A 66 -7.06 -1.52 7.88
N SER A 67 -7.33 -0.40 7.21
CA SER A 67 -8.64 0.28 7.23
C SER A 67 -9.61 -0.16 6.13
N LEU A 68 -9.23 -1.12 5.29
CA LEU A 68 -10.08 -1.58 4.18
C LEU A 68 -11.43 -2.15 4.65
N SER A 69 -12.48 -1.77 3.95
CA SER A 69 -13.88 -2.13 4.21
C SER A 69 -14.53 -2.81 3.00
N PRO A 70 -15.67 -3.51 3.18
CA PRO A 70 -16.41 -4.07 2.05
C PRO A 70 -16.74 -3.03 0.99
N GLY A 71 -16.45 -3.34 -0.27
CA GLY A 71 -16.55 -2.45 -1.43
C GLY A 71 -15.22 -1.79 -1.81
N ASP A 72 -14.24 -1.71 -0.91
CA ASP A 72 -12.95 -1.09 -1.22
C ASP A 72 -12.13 -1.99 -2.15
N PRO A 73 -11.52 -1.44 -3.21
CA PRO A 73 -10.60 -2.19 -4.04
C PRO A 73 -9.18 -2.17 -3.47
N ALA A 74 -8.57 -3.34 -3.42
CA ALA A 74 -7.17 -3.53 -3.07
C ALA A 74 -6.44 -4.20 -4.23
N LYS A 75 -5.30 -3.67 -4.62
CA LYS A 75 -4.41 -4.26 -5.61
C LYS A 75 -3.45 -5.21 -4.91
N LEU A 76 -3.38 -6.45 -5.38
CA LEU A 76 -2.48 -7.48 -4.87
C LEU A 76 -1.49 -7.92 -5.96
N LEU A 77 -0.41 -8.59 -5.55
CA LEU A 77 0.57 -9.21 -6.43
C LEU A 77 0.46 -10.74 -6.33
N PHE A 78 0.12 -11.38 -7.44
CA PHE A 78 -0.02 -12.82 -7.57
C PHE A 78 1.20 -13.37 -8.32
N GLU A 79 2.11 -14.04 -7.61
CA GLU A 79 3.33 -14.61 -8.17
C GLU A 79 3.05 -15.99 -8.75
N LEU A 80 3.44 -16.23 -10.00
CA LEU A 80 3.27 -17.53 -10.62
C LEU A 80 4.21 -18.55 -9.96
N VAL A 81 3.72 -19.78 -9.78
CA VAL A 81 4.55 -20.90 -9.30
C VAL A 81 5.32 -21.48 -10.49
N ASP A 82 6.64 -21.53 -10.37
CA ASP A 82 7.57 -22.11 -11.35
C ASP A 82 7.32 -21.63 -12.81
N PRO A 83 7.32 -20.30 -13.06
CA PRO A 83 7.04 -19.77 -14.39
C PRO A 83 8.08 -20.24 -15.40
N GLY A 84 7.62 -20.56 -16.62
CA GLY A 84 8.49 -20.94 -17.72
C GLY A 84 9.45 -19.83 -18.14
N ALA A 85 10.52 -20.18 -18.86
CA ALA A 85 11.45 -19.19 -19.39
C ALA A 85 10.72 -18.23 -20.37
N GLY A 86 10.73 -16.94 -20.06
CA GLY A 86 10.03 -15.91 -20.85
C GLY A 86 8.57 -15.71 -20.49
N GLU A 87 8.02 -16.48 -19.54
CA GLU A 87 6.69 -16.24 -18.98
C GLU A 87 6.73 -15.14 -17.90
N PRO A 88 5.62 -14.42 -17.67
CA PRO A 88 5.52 -13.48 -16.57
C PRO A 88 5.75 -14.17 -15.21
N GLY A 89 6.55 -13.56 -14.35
CA GLY A 89 6.74 -14.08 -12.98
C GLY A 89 5.60 -13.75 -12.02
N ALA A 90 4.77 -12.75 -12.33
CA ALA A 90 3.66 -12.34 -11.49
C ALA A 90 2.62 -11.51 -12.25
N GLU A 91 1.41 -11.43 -11.70
CA GLU A 91 0.34 -10.54 -12.14
C GLU A 91 -0.10 -9.60 -11.02
N ARG A 92 -0.34 -8.33 -11.34
CA ARG A 92 -0.92 -7.34 -10.43
C ARG A 92 -2.40 -7.20 -10.71
N MET A 93 -3.25 -7.56 -9.76
CA MET A 93 -4.69 -7.61 -9.97
C MET A 93 -5.44 -6.90 -8.85
N TRP A 94 -6.57 -6.28 -9.21
CA TRP A 94 -7.49 -5.65 -8.27
C TRP A 94 -8.46 -6.69 -7.70
N VAL A 95 -8.71 -6.58 -6.41
CA VAL A 95 -9.63 -7.41 -5.63
C VAL A 95 -10.55 -6.47 -4.86
N GLU A 96 -11.86 -6.58 -5.06
CA GLU A 96 -12.86 -5.89 -4.26
C GLU A 96 -13.02 -6.62 -2.94
N VAL A 97 -12.91 -5.93 -1.81
CA VAL A 97 -13.15 -6.51 -0.48
C VAL A 97 -14.64 -6.83 -0.36
N LEU A 98 -14.98 -8.08 -0.08
CA LEU A 98 -16.37 -8.50 0.16
C LEU A 98 -16.71 -8.48 1.65
N ARG A 99 -15.76 -8.84 2.51
CA ARG A 99 -15.93 -8.88 3.97
C ARG A 99 -14.58 -8.86 4.70
N VAL A 100 -14.64 -8.44 5.97
CA VAL A 100 -13.52 -8.43 6.91
C VAL A 100 -13.70 -9.57 7.92
N ASP A 101 -12.68 -10.43 8.02
CA ASP A 101 -12.63 -11.61 8.91
C ASP A 101 -11.50 -11.44 9.93
N GLY A 102 -11.81 -10.80 11.05
CA GLY A 102 -10.79 -10.43 12.04
C GLY A 102 -9.83 -9.40 11.45
N THR A 103 -8.55 -9.78 11.28
CA THR A 103 -7.52 -8.94 10.67
C THR A 103 -7.28 -9.26 9.18
N ARG A 104 -8.08 -10.15 8.59
CA ARG A 104 -7.95 -10.56 7.18
C ARG A 104 -9.16 -10.12 6.38
N TYR A 105 -9.01 -10.17 5.07
CA TYR A 105 -10.03 -9.82 4.09
C TYR A 105 -10.37 -11.03 3.24
N VAL A 106 -11.62 -11.09 2.82
CA VAL A 106 -12.07 -11.96 1.73
C VAL A 106 -12.58 -11.06 0.63
N GLY A 107 -12.08 -11.25 -0.59
CA GLY A 107 -12.42 -10.39 -1.72
C GLY A 107 -12.60 -11.14 -3.03
N ALA A 108 -13.14 -10.46 -4.04
CA ALA A 108 -13.35 -11.00 -5.37
C ALA A 108 -12.48 -10.29 -6.42
N LEU A 109 -11.85 -11.07 -7.29
CA LEU A 109 -11.05 -10.55 -8.40
C LEU A 109 -11.88 -9.67 -9.34
N MET A 110 -11.44 -8.44 -9.55
CA MET A 110 -12.09 -7.48 -10.44
C MET A 110 -11.60 -7.62 -11.89
N ASN A 111 -10.49 -8.33 -12.13
CA ASN A 111 -9.90 -8.52 -13.46
C ASN A 111 -9.75 -10.00 -13.79
N ALA A 112 -9.75 -10.33 -15.08
CA ALA A 112 -9.40 -11.66 -15.53
C ALA A 112 -7.86 -11.80 -15.55
N PRO A 113 -7.29 -12.87 -14.96
CA PRO A 113 -5.87 -13.14 -15.07
C PRO A 113 -5.45 -13.41 -16.52
N ARG A 114 -4.19 -13.18 -16.84
CA ARG A 114 -3.61 -13.39 -18.17
C ARG A 114 -2.78 -14.66 -18.28
N ALA A 115 -2.01 -14.98 -17.24
CA ALA A 115 -1.07 -16.10 -17.20
C ALA A 115 -1.46 -17.13 -16.13
N ILE A 116 -2.05 -16.70 -15.02
CA ILE A 116 -2.60 -17.58 -13.99
C ILE A 116 -3.85 -18.26 -14.53
N THR A 117 -3.83 -19.59 -14.59
CA THR A 117 -4.90 -20.43 -15.19
C THR A 117 -5.90 -20.95 -14.16
N THR A 118 -5.55 -20.92 -12.88
CA THR A 118 -6.38 -21.46 -11.79
C THR A 118 -7.33 -20.43 -11.18
N LEU A 119 -7.29 -19.19 -11.67
CA LEU A 119 -8.15 -18.08 -11.27
C LEU A 119 -8.94 -17.52 -12.45
N GLU A 120 -10.08 -16.93 -12.13
CA GLU A 120 -10.93 -16.20 -13.08
C GLU A 120 -11.45 -14.91 -12.43
N ARG A 121 -11.99 -14.00 -13.26
CA ARG A 121 -12.68 -12.81 -12.74
C ARG A 121 -13.81 -13.25 -11.81
N GLY A 122 -13.92 -12.61 -10.65
CA GLY A 122 -14.90 -12.94 -9.61
C GLY A 122 -14.46 -14.07 -8.68
N ALA A 123 -13.31 -14.72 -8.92
CA ALA A 123 -12.79 -15.72 -8.00
C ALA A 123 -12.53 -15.10 -6.62
N VAL A 124 -12.92 -15.84 -5.58
CA VAL A 124 -12.79 -15.42 -4.18
C VAL A 124 -11.39 -15.74 -3.67
N VAL A 125 -10.74 -14.76 -3.08
CA VAL A 125 -9.40 -14.87 -2.50
C VAL A 125 -9.39 -14.33 -1.08
N GLU A 126 -8.60 -14.98 -0.20
CA GLU A 126 -8.32 -14.47 1.14
C GLU A 126 -6.95 -13.79 1.14
N PHE A 127 -6.87 -12.63 1.80
CA PHE A 127 -5.63 -11.87 1.92
C PHE A 127 -5.61 -11.07 3.22
N GLY A 128 -4.42 -10.73 3.70
CA GLY A 128 -4.21 -9.78 4.80
C GLY A 128 -3.64 -8.45 4.31
N PRO A 129 -3.59 -7.42 5.18
CA PRO A 129 -2.97 -6.13 4.89
C PRO A 129 -1.58 -6.27 4.25
N GLU A 130 -0.78 -7.25 4.68
CA GLU A 130 0.57 -7.55 4.19
C GLU A 130 0.66 -7.89 2.70
N HIS A 131 -0.46 -8.20 2.04
CA HIS A 131 -0.50 -8.51 0.60
C HIS A 131 -0.88 -7.32 -0.27
N VAL A 132 -1.32 -6.20 0.32
CA VAL A 132 -1.83 -5.03 -0.41
C VAL A 132 -0.67 -4.19 -0.95
N ILE A 133 -0.57 -4.11 -2.28
CA ILE A 133 0.47 -3.34 -2.98
C ILE A 133 0.00 -1.96 -3.42
N SER A 134 -1.31 -1.72 -3.45
CA SER A 134 -1.92 -0.42 -3.76
C SER A 134 -3.40 -0.46 -3.38
N THR A 135 -3.93 0.69 -3.01
CA THR A 135 -5.35 0.97 -2.75
C THR A 135 -5.84 1.96 -3.79
N GLU A 136 -7.16 2.02 -4.04
CA GLU A 136 -7.72 3.13 -4.81
C GLU A 136 -7.82 4.34 -3.89
N ALA A 137 -6.83 5.21 -3.97
CA ALA A 137 -6.85 6.46 -3.22
C ALA A 137 -7.71 7.49 -3.98
N THR A 138 -8.84 7.87 -3.38
CA THR A 138 -9.76 8.89 -3.89
C THR A 138 -9.33 10.28 -3.45
N TRP A 139 -8.06 10.63 -3.68
CA TRP A 139 -7.56 11.96 -3.35
C TRP A 139 -7.34 12.76 -4.64
N PRO A 140 -8.12 13.83 -4.91
CA PRO A 140 -7.99 14.63 -6.13
C PRO A 140 -6.56 15.15 -6.38
N LEU A 141 -5.77 15.29 -5.32
CA LEU A 141 -4.37 15.70 -5.41
C LEU A 141 -3.50 14.71 -6.21
N LEU A 142 -3.84 13.42 -6.23
CA LEU A 142 -3.09 12.38 -6.95
C LEU A 142 -3.15 12.54 -8.47
N GLU A 143 -4.15 13.26 -8.99
CA GLU A 143 -4.27 13.58 -10.41
C GLU A 143 -3.41 14.78 -10.83
N LYS A 144 -2.79 15.46 -9.86
CA LYS A 144 -2.03 16.68 -10.05
C LYS A 144 -0.52 16.45 -10.00
N ASN A 145 0.21 17.45 -10.47
CA ASN A 145 1.66 17.54 -10.39
C ASN A 145 2.08 18.49 -9.28
N MET A 146 3.22 18.19 -8.67
CA MET A 146 3.92 19.01 -7.69
C MET A 146 5.23 19.47 -8.34
N PHE A 147 5.59 20.72 -8.10
CA PHE A 147 6.88 21.24 -8.53
C PHE A 147 7.95 20.76 -7.56
N VAL A 148 9.04 20.24 -8.09
CA VAL A 148 10.07 19.57 -7.30
C VAL A 148 11.46 19.89 -7.78
N SER A 149 12.40 19.94 -6.85
CA SER A 149 13.83 19.99 -7.18
C SER A 149 14.23 18.76 -8.00
N ARG A 150 14.92 18.99 -9.11
CA ARG A 150 15.50 17.92 -9.93
C ARG A 150 16.54 17.12 -9.14
N ARG A 151 17.24 17.77 -8.19
CA ARG A 151 18.21 17.10 -7.31
C ARG A 151 17.56 15.98 -6.51
N SER A 152 16.31 16.13 -6.06
CA SER A 152 15.59 15.05 -5.38
C SER A 152 15.36 13.80 -6.23
N HIS A 153 15.32 13.95 -7.56
CA HIS A 153 15.12 12.85 -8.50
C HIS A 153 16.44 12.22 -8.94
N GLU A 154 17.42 13.06 -9.32
CA GLU A 154 18.68 12.60 -9.90
C GLU A 154 19.69 12.15 -8.84
N GLN A 155 19.71 12.82 -7.69
CA GLN A 155 20.66 12.55 -6.61
C GLN A 155 20.00 11.80 -5.45
N ASP A 156 18.71 11.52 -5.56
CA ASP A 156 17.97 10.75 -4.58
C ASP A 156 17.92 11.39 -3.18
N VAL A 157 17.87 12.72 -3.15
CA VAL A 157 17.87 13.52 -1.93
C VAL A 157 16.46 13.89 -1.49
N ARG A 158 16.22 13.81 -0.18
CA ARG A 158 14.94 14.16 0.44
C ARG A 158 14.57 15.60 0.16
N PRO A 159 13.31 15.88 -0.22
CA PRO A 159 12.79 17.22 -0.09
C PRO A 159 12.88 17.64 1.38
N GLY A 160 13.85 18.47 1.73
CA GLY A 160 14.03 18.98 3.08
C GLY A 160 13.12 20.17 3.39
N TYR A 161 12.55 20.80 2.35
CA TYR A 161 11.62 21.92 2.49
C TYR A 161 10.43 21.75 1.56
N VAL A 162 9.23 21.86 2.11
CA VAL A 162 7.96 21.70 1.38
C VAL A 162 7.10 22.90 1.70
N TYR A 163 6.51 23.51 0.69
CA TYR A 163 5.57 24.62 0.88
C TYR A 163 4.48 24.59 -0.17
N ARG A 164 3.48 25.44 0.00
CA ARG A 164 2.38 25.57 -0.95
C ARG A 164 2.15 27.02 -1.32
N GLU A 165 1.87 27.24 -2.60
CA GLU A 165 1.43 28.51 -3.18
C GLU A 165 0.15 28.30 -4.00
N ASP A 166 -0.37 29.38 -4.57
CA ASP A 166 -1.51 29.30 -5.48
C ASP A 166 -1.14 28.47 -6.72
N PRO A 167 -1.97 27.49 -7.12
CA PRO A 167 -1.69 26.68 -8.30
C PRO A 167 -1.80 27.53 -9.57
N ASP A 168 -0.84 27.35 -10.49
CA ASP A 168 -0.84 28.08 -11.75
C ASP A 168 -1.96 27.64 -12.71
N ASN A 169 -2.41 26.39 -12.59
CA ASN A 169 -3.44 25.77 -13.42
C ASN A 169 -4.03 24.51 -12.75
N ASP A 170 -5.06 23.91 -13.36
CA ASP A 170 -5.77 22.75 -12.79
C ASP A 170 -4.89 21.51 -12.54
N ARG A 171 -3.79 21.36 -13.30
CA ARG A 171 -2.84 20.25 -13.12
C ARG A 171 -1.76 20.57 -12.10
N ASP A 172 -1.59 21.84 -11.74
CA ASP A 172 -0.71 22.25 -10.64
C ASP A 172 -1.44 22.02 -9.31
N SER A 173 -0.76 21.33 -8.42
CA SER A 173 -1.23 21.11 -7.05
C SER A 173 -1.03 22.34 -6.16
N GLY A 174 -0.20 23.30 -6.59
CA GLY A 174 0.29 24.41 -5.77
C GLY A 174 1.40 24.00 -4.80
N TRP A 175 1.65 22.70 -4.66
CA TRP A 175 2.69 22.18 -3.77
C TRP A 175 4.07 22.24 -4.42
N ARG A 176 5.07 22.54 -3.60
CA ARG A 176 6.49 22.71 -3.94
C ARG A 176 7.34 21.88 -2.99
N ALA A 177 8.27 21.07 -3.51
CA ALA A 177 9.18 20.23 -2.71
C ALA A 177 10.63 20.43 -3.16
N LEU A 178 11.43 21.06 -2.30
CA LEU A 178 12.83 21.40 -2.53
C LEU A 178 13.72 20.66 -1.53
N VAL A 179 15.00 20.49 -1.85
CA VAL A 179 15.98 19.91 -0.93
C VAL A 179 16.15 20.79 0.31
N GLY A 180 15.97 22.11 0.18
CA GLY A 180 15.95 23.09 1.26
C GLY A 180 17.20 23.97 1.33
N ASP A 181 18.23 23.67 0.53
CA ASP A 181 19.45 24.47 0.40
C ASP A 181 19.58 25.15 -0.98
N GLU A 182 18.56 25.02 -1.85
CA GLU A 182 18.50 25.73 -3.12
C GLU A 182 18.50 27.25 -2.92
N SER A 183 19.17 27.95 -3.83
CA SER A 183 19.02 29.41 -3.97
C SER A 183 17.83 29.76 -4.88
N HIS A 184 17.32 30.99 -4.78
CA HIS A 184 16.26 31.48 -5.68
C HIS A 184 16.69 31.39 -7.16
N GLU A 185 17.93 31.76 -7.49
CA GLU A 185 18.47 31.65 -8.85
C GLU A 185 18.52 30.20 -9.36
N GLU A 186 18.78 29.23 -8.48
CA GLU A 186 18.76 27.81 -8.83
C GLU A 186 17.35 27.33 -9.16
N VAL A 187 16.37 27.70 -8.33
CA VAL A 187 14.95 27.30 -8.51
C VAL A 187 14.32 27.97 -9.73
N ASP A 188 14.71 29.21 -10.02
CA ASP A 188 14.20 29.99 -11.16
C ASP A 188 14.64 29.41 -12.52
N ASP A 189 15.69 28.57 -12.55
CA ASP A 189 16.11 27.86 -13.76
C ASP A 189 15.20 26.63 -14.00
N PRO A 190 14.40 26.60 -15.08
CA PRO A 190 13.55 25.45 -15.41
C PRO A 190 14.34 24.15 -15.63
N GLY A 191 15.65 24.25 -15.87
CA GLY A 191 16.58 23.12 -15.93
C GLY A 191 16.78 22.43 -14.59
N ASN A 192 16.57 23.08 -13.44
CA ASN A 192 16.83 22.54 -12.11
C ASN A 192 15.58 22.01 -11.39
N VAL A 193 14.41 22.11 -12.04
CA VAL A 193 13.12 21.77 -11.45
C VAL A 193 12.31 20.86 -12.36
N LEU A 194 11.32 20.18 -11.81
CA LEU A 194 10.43 19.25 -12.50
C LEU A 194 8.99 19.45 -12.03
N LEU A 195 8.04 19.08 -12.90
CA LEU A 195 6.65 18.84 -12.50
C LEU A 195 6.45 17.34 -12.41
N GLN A 196 6.22 16.82 -11.21
CA GLN A 196 6.10 15.38 -10.96
C GLN A 196 4.75 15.05 -10.37
N ALA A 197 4.14 13.94 -10.83
CA ALA A 197 2.88 13.45 -10.30
C ALA A 197 2.97 13.25 -8.78
N VAL A 198 1.99 13.77 -8.04
CA VAL A 198 1.96 13.70 -6.57
C VAL A 198 2.04 12.25 -6.09
N GLY A 199 1.32 11.33 -6.74
CA GLY A 199 1.37 9.91 -6.40
C GLY A 199 2.78 9.32 -6.44
N PHE A 200 3.60 9.69 -7.43
CA PHE A 200 4.99 9.24 -7.51
C PHE A 200 5.84 9.74 -6.33
N LEU A 201 5.58 10.97 -5.88
CA LEU A 201 6.30 11.55 -4.74
C LEU A 201 5.86 10.93 -3.42
N LEU A 202 4.56 10.67 -3.24
CA LEU A 202 4.03 9.99 -2.06
C LEU A 202 4.49 8.54 -1.97
N ASP A 203 4.63 7.89 -3.11
CA ASP A 203 5.27 6.59 -3.21
C ASP A 203 6.73 6.70 -2.73
N ARG A 204 7.52 7.62 -3.29
CA ARG A 204 8.94 7.77 -2.96
C ARG A 204 9.24 8.32 -1.56
N TRP A 205 8.38 9.19 -1.04
CA TRP A 205 8.51 9.92 0.22
C TRP A 205 7.15 9.91 0.96
N PRO A 206 6.74 8.78 1.55
CA PRO A 206 5.42 8.64 2.19
C PRO A 206 5.14 9.68 3.28
N GLU A 207 6.19 10.22 3.90
CA GLU A 207 6.12 11.25 4.95
C GLU A 207 5.60 12.59 4.43
N LEU A 208 5.53 12.79 3.10
CA LEU A 208 4.85 13.93 2.50
C LEU A 208 3.33 13.86 2.68
N ARG A 209 2.73 12.66 2.80
CA ARG A 209 1.26 12.51 2.85
C ARG A 209 0.63 13.33 3.98
N PRO A 210 1.07 13.22 5.26
CA PRO A 210 0.49 14.03 6.33
C PRO A 210 0.60 15.54 6.08
N VAL A 211 1.65 15.99 5.37
CA VAL A 211 1.79 17.41 5.00
C VAL A 211 0.75 17.79 3.95
N LEU A 212 0.66 17.01 2.87
CA LEU A 212 -0.25 17.28 1.77
C LEU A 212 -1.72 17.24 2.22
N GLU A 213 -2.06 16.43 3.24
CA GLU A 213 -3.41 16.32 3.82
C GLU A 213 -3.84 17.54 4.63
N THR A 214 -2.90 18.37 5.09
CA THR A 214 -3.25 19.58 5.86
C THR A 214 -3.97 20.64 5.04
N ASP A 215 -3.71 20.69 3.72
CA ASP A 215 -4.27 21.64 2.75
C ASP A 215 -4.31 23.12 3.16
N PRO A 216 -3.36 23.69 3.95
CA PRO A 216 -3.41 25.12 4.24
C PRO A 216 -3.02 25.89 2.98
N ILE A 217 -3.59 27.07 2.82
CA ILE A 217 -3.07 28.06 1.87
C ILE A 217 -1.81 28.65 2.50
N ASN A 218 -0.70 28.70 1.75
CA ASN A 218 0.59 29.33 2.16
C ASN A 218 1.30 28.71 3.38
N GLY A 219 1.14 27.41 3.63
CA GLY A 219 1.93 26.71 4.66
C GLY A 219 3.33 26.35 4.18
N SER A 220 4.28 26.25 5.12
CA SER A 220 5.61 25.69 4.87
C SER A 220 6.07 24.72 5.95
N TRP A 221 6.87 23.74 5.56
CA TRP A 221 7.36 22.66 6.40
C TRP A 221 8.81 22.33 6.07
N ALA A 222 9.57 21.99 7.11
CA ALA A 222 10.93 21.48 6.98
C ALA A 222 11.01 20.04 7.49
N TRP A 223 11.89 19.25 6.89
CA TRP A 223 12.18 17.90 7.35
C TRP A 223 12.98 17.96 8.66
N ASP A 224 12.45 17.35 9.72
CA ASP A 224 13.17 17.08 10.96
C ASP A 224 13.76 15.67 10.90
N GLY A 225 15.09 15.59 10.72
CA GLY A 225 15.80 14.32 10.65
C GLY A 225 15.87 13.56 11.98
N ALA A 226 15.67 14.21 13.13
CA ALA A 226 15.63 13.54 14.43
C ALA A 226 14.25 12.94 14.70
N ALA A 227 13.18 13.61 14.27
CA ALA A 227 11.81 13.15 14.43
C ALA A 227 11.28 12.30 13.25
N GLU A 228 12.08 12.18 12.18
CA GLU A 228 11.73 11.51 10.92
C GLU A 228 10.36 11.94 10.38
N ARG A 229 10.08 13.25 10.42
CA ARG A 229 8.83 13.84 9.93
C ARG A 229 9.01 15.29 9.53
N TYR A 230 8.07 15.78 8.74
CA TYR A 230 7.96 17.21 8.45
C TYR A 230 7.33 17.96 9.62
N VAL A 231 7.87 19.14 9.91
CA VAL A 231 7.38 20.08 10.94
C VAL A 231 7.11 21.44 10.31
N THR A 232 6.04 22.10 10.75
CA THR A 232 5.68 23.44 10.24
C THR A 232 6.79 24.44 10.55
N VAL A 233 7.23 25.19 9.55
CA VAL A 233 8.08 26.36 9.74
C VAL A 233 7.14 27.53 9.95
N GLY A 234 7.12 28.10 11.16
CA GLY A 234 6.31 29.27 11.44
C GLY A 234 6.76 30.45 10.59
N ASP A 235 5.81 31.31 10.19
CA ASP A 235 6.12 32.60 9.61
C ASP A 235 7.08 33.32 10.56
N GLN A 236 8.29 33.61 10.10
CA GLN A 236 9.15 34.55 10.81
C GLN A 236 8.44 35.91 10.70
N GLU A 237 7.66 36.28 11.72
CA GLU A 237 7.28 37.68 11.92
C GLU A 237 8.60 38.47 11.97
N GLY A 238 8.83 39.26 10.92
CA GLY A 238 9.97 40.16 10.85
C GLY A 238 9.94 41.11 12.03
N ASP A 239 11.05 41.11 12.78
CA ASP A 239 11.38 42.15 13.76
C ASP A 239 11.79 43.46 13.05
#